data_AF-A0A6I6ARX5-F1
#
_entry.id   AF-A0A6I6ARX5-F1
#
_cell.length_a   1.000
_cell.length_b   1.000
_cell.length_c   1.000
_cell.angle_alpha   90.00
_cell.angle_beta   90.00
_cell.angle_gamma   90.00
#
_symmetry.space_group_name_H-M   'P 1'
#
loop_
_entity.id
_entity.type
_entity.pdbx_description
1 polymer ?
#
loop_
_entity_poly.entity_id
_entity_poly.type
_entity_poly.pdbx_seq_one_letter_code
_entity_poly.pdbx_strand_id
1 'polypeptide(L)'
;MTYQPGGDKKNSEFFEEYRMKIFERRKSSGIEDLLGTMRGIVLQVETGEVLPYLHELYLMGPYRFSAAFKNNTHNVYVLTSHPDYPRMFVLEPRDKDYADEITMFNRLYPLSSKKPNARYIGEIFSTKDVNETRSTLESHSVRFNYHHETKNPFFTDAHFVFTFPSDFTCNRVGYTQENIDDYDVLQLGTPFELEPEVMDSLNQVLAFGEAHKLNKLVLGVDHLATRILAGEREDAILEFLTMSNHYFWGAYNISEMNSSTNVTRNGYVDNDKKSPAKVFTANNTPSFVNSFENLPMPTEDFVRNYGRRLHHVAYEVLDGDHKSGEKNVDYVVQTLKDKGIPFLAHVVGECLDEPNLKQIFSKHSQYSILITEYVERCHAYEGFFTKSNVAALTEAAGKDERYDHGHVFD
;
A
#
# COMPACT_ATOMS: atom_id res chain seq x y z
N MET A 1 -3.57 21.93 14.55
CA MET A 1 -3.56 20.72 15.39
C MET A 1 -2.29 20.78 16.22
N THR A 2 -2.36 20.77 17.56
CA THR A 2 -1.17 20.73 18.41
C THR A 2 -1.03 19.30 18.92
N TYR A 3 -0.06 18.56 18.39
CA TYR A 3 0.24 17.19 18.80
C TYR A 3 1.76 16.98 18.78
N GLN A 4 2.22 15.99 19.54
CA GLN A 4 3.61 15.55 19.51
C GLN A 4 3.71 14.32 18.60
N PRO A 5 4.55 14.35 17.55
CA PRO A 5 4.80 13.17 16.74
C PRO A 5 5.32 12.00 17.59
N GLY A 6 4.83 10.80 17.32
CA GLY A 6 5.28 9.58 17.98
C GLY A 6 6.66 9.11 17.51
N GLY A 7 7.26 8.20 18.27
CA GLY A 7 8.57 7.61 17.96
C GLY A 7 9.76 8.48 18.37
N ASP A 8 10.94 8.14 17.88
CA ASP A 8 12.22 8.70 18.33
C ASP A 8 13.09 9.29 17.21
N LYS A 9 12.63 9.20 15.95
CA LYS A 9 13.36 9.78 14.84
C LYS A 9 13.12 11.29 14.82
N LYS A 10 14.22 12.06 14.96
CA LYS A 10 14.21 13.51 14.73
C LYS A 10 14.18 13.79 13.22
N ASN A 11 13.24 14.63 12.77
CA ASN A 11 13.20 15.13 11.39
C ASN A 11 14.06 16.39 11.23
N SER A 12 14.31 16.80 9.99
CA SER A 12 15.00 18.05 9.68
C SER A 12 14.16 19.27 10.05
N GLU A 13 14.82 20.42 10.24
CA GLU A 13 14.11 21.70 10.45
C GLU A 13 13.22 22.06 9.25
N PHE A 14 13.67 21.73 8.04
CA PHE A 14 12.88 21.89 6.81
C PHE A 14 11.55 21.12 6.91
N PHE A 15 11.61 19.83 7.25
CA PHE A 15 10.39 19.03 7.38
C PHE A 15 9.44 19.58 8.46
N GLU A 16 9.97 19.94 9.62
CA GLU A 16 9.19 20.48 10.72
C GLU A 16 8.52 21.82 10.37
N GLU A 17 9.21 22.69 9.64
CA GLU A 17 8.66 23.95 9.15
C GLU A 17 7.55 23.70 8.10
N TYR A 18 7.86 22.94 7.06
CA TYR A 18 6.97 22.80 5.91
C TYR A 18 5.77 21.91 6.18
N ARG A 19 5.85 20.91 7.08
CA ARG A 19 4.66 20.12 7.45
C ARG A 19 3.56 21.01 8.06
N MET A 20 3.96 21.98 8.90
CA MET A 20 3.02 22.90 9.52
C MET A 20 2.43 23.88 8.50
N LYS A 21 3.26 24.44 7.61
CA LYS A 21 2.77 25.27 6.50
C LYS A 21 1.81 24.54 5.57
N ILE A 22 2.05 23.25 5.31
CA ILE A 22 1.15 22.41 4.51
C ILE A 22 -0.20 22.27 5.23
N PHE A 23 -0.21 22.01 6.53
CA PHE A 23 -1.46 21.92 7.29
C PHE A 23 -2.24 23.24 7.25
N GLU A 24 -1.57 24.37 7.42
CA GLU A 24 -2.17 25.70 7.29
C GLU A 24 -2.69 25.97 5.88
N ARG A 25 -1.93 25.56 4.85
CA ARG A 25 -2.34 25.70 3.44
C ARG A 25 -3.56 24.86 3.13
N ARG A 26 -3.63 23.60 3.58
CA ARG A 26 -4.81 22.74 3.36
C ARG A 26 -6.08 23.35 3.94
N LYS A 27 -5.98 23.91 5.15
CA LYS A 27 -7.10 24.58 5.80
C LYS A 27 -7.51 25.85 5.06
N SER A 28 -6.55 26.72 4.72
CA SER A 28 -6.84 28.01 4.08
C SER A 28 -7.29 27.88 2.62
N SER A 29 -6.88 26.83 1.92
CA SER A 29 -7.29 26.52 0.55
C SER A 29 -8.59 25.71 0.46
N GLY A 30 -9.13 25.20 1.58
CA GLY A 30 -10.33 24.39 1.61
C GLY A 30 -10.13 22.89 1.32
N ILE A 31 -8.91 22.44 0.98
CA ILE A 31 -8.60 21.01 0.74
C ILE A 31 -8.99 20.12 1.91
N GLU A 32 -8.77 20.58 3.14
CA GLU A 32 -9.11 19.82 4.35
C GLU A 32 -10.62 19.53 4.44
N ASP A 33 -11.46 20.47 3.99
CA ASP A 33 -12.92 20.31 3.99
C ASP A 33 -13.44 19.56 2.76
N LEU A 34 -12.70 19.58 1.65
CA LEU A 34 -13.06 18.87 0.41
C LEU A 34 -12.83 17.36 0.54
N LEU A 35 -11.70 16.94 1.10
CA LEU A 35 -11.27 15.55 1.10
C LEU A 35 -11.94 14.70 2.20
N GLY A 36 -12.48 13.56 1.79
CA GLY A 36 -12.97 12.51 2.67
C GLY A 36 -11.95 11.36 2.85
N THR A 37 -12.42 10.19 3.28
CA THR A 37 -11.54 9.04 3.54
C THR A 37 -11.02 8.41 2.24
N MET A 38 -9.97 7.60 2.36
CA MET A 38 -9.57 6.69 1.28
C MET A 38 -10.73 5.71 0.99
N ARG A 39 -11.11 5.61 -0.28
CA ARG A 39 -12.21 4.77 -0.77
C ARG A 39 -11.75 3.68 -1.73
N GLY A 40 -10.54 3.77 -2.28
CA GLY A 40 -9.99 2.77 -3.17
C GLY A 40 -8.48 2.60 -3.02
N ILE A 41 -8.00 1.38 -3.28
CA ILE A 41 -6.60 1.06 -3.56
C ILE A 41 -6.53 0.39 -4.93
N VAL A 42 -5.54 0.75 -5.73
CA VAL A 42 -5.43 0.34 -7.13
C VAL A 42 -4.13 -0.41 -7.33
N LEU A 43 -4.24 -1.63 -7.86
CA LEU A 43 -3.13 -2.50 -8.21
C LEU A 43 -3.23 -2.88 -9.67
N GLN A 44 -2.10 -3.18 -10.28
CA GLN A 44 -2.00 -3.72 -11.62
C GLN A 44 -1.16 -4.99 -11.59
N VAL A 45 -1.56 -5.97 -12.40
CA VAL A 45 -0.83 -7.24 -12.62
C VAL A 45 -0.45 -7.37 -14.09
N GLU A 46 0.34 -8.40 -14.43
CA GLU A 46 0.59 -8.74 -15.84
C GLU A 46 -0.66 -9.31 -16.52
N THR A 47 -0.69 -9.18 -17.85
CA THR A 47 -1.73 -9.79 -18.69
C THR A 47 -1.79 -11.31 -18.48
N GLY A 48 -2.95 -11.82 -18.06
CA GLY A 48 -3.19 -13.25 -17.82
C GLY A 48 -2.90 -13.71 -16.39
N GLU A 49 -2.50 -12.81 -15.49
CA GLU A 49 -2.17 -13.15 -14.10
C GLU A 49 -3.27 -12.79 -13.10
N VAL A 50 -4.37 -12.17 -13.53
CA VAL A 50 -5.39 -11.70 -12.59
C VAL A 50 -6.09 -12.85 -11.88
N LEU A 51 -6.42 -13.94 -12.58
CA LEU A 51 -7.14 -15.05 -11.96
C LEU A 51 -6.39 -15.69 -10.79
N PRO A 52 -5.12 -16.12 -10.94
CA PRO A 52 -4.41 -16.65 -9.80
C PRO A 52 -4.16 -15.58 -8.73
N TYR A 53 -4.06 -14.30 -9.08
CA TYR A 53 -3.98 -13.22 -8.09
C TYR A 53 -5.28 -13.04 -7.29
N LEU A 54 -6.46 -13.18 -7.92
CA LEU A 54 -7.74 -13.19 -7.21
C LEU A 54 -7.82 -14.34 -6.20
N HIS A 55 -7.30 -15.53 -6.54
CA HIS A 55 -7.21 -16.65 -5.59
C HIS A 55 -6.29 -16.33 -4.41
N GLU A 56 -5.15 -15.70 -4.68
CA GLU A 56 -4.22 -15.22 -3.63
C GLU A 56 -4.91 -14.23 -2.70
N LEU A 57 -5.63 -13.24 -3.24
CA LEU A 57 -6.39 -12.25 -2.47
C LEU A 57 -7.52 -12.87 -1.65
N TYR A 58 -8.20 -13.90 -2.17
CA TYR A 58 -9.24 -14.64 -1.43
C TYR A 58 -8.66 -15.40 -0.24
N LEU A 59 -7.51 -16.03 -0.44
CA LEU A 59 -6.85 -16.87 0.56
C LEU A 59 -6.16 -16.04 1.63
N MET A 60 -5.43 -15.01 1.23
CA MET A 60 -4.53 -14.22 2.09
C MET A 60 -5.16 -12.90 2.56
N GLY A 61 -6.34 -12.55 2.07
CA GLY A 61 -6.98 -11.29 2.38
C GLY A 61 -8.49 -11.39 2.60
N PRO A 62 -9.10 -10.30 3.07
CA PRO A 62 -10.54 -10.22 3.31
C PRO A 62 -11.34 -9.86 2.05
N TYR A 63 -10.67 -9.51 0.95
CA TYR A 63 -11.29 -8.99 -0.27
C TYR A 63 -11.93 -10.09 -1.10
N ARG A 64 -13.15 -9.85 -1.57
CA ARG A 64 -13.94 -10.75 -2.42
C ARG A 64 -14.38 -10.03 -3.69
N PHE A 65 -14.39 -10.74 -4.81
CA PHE A 65 -14.82 -10.23 -6.10
C PHE A 65 -16.25 -9.69 -6.02
N SER A 66 -16.47 -8.53 -6.63
CA SER A 66 -17.75 -7.83 -6.62
C SER A 66 -18.25 -7.53 -8.03
N ALA A 67 -17.37 -7.05 -8.91
CA ALA A 67 -17.71 -6.72 -10.30
C ALA A 67 -16.47 -6.70 -11.20
N ALA A 68 -16.68 -6.87 -12.50
CA ALA A 68 -15.64 -6.73 -13.51
C ALA A 68 -16.11 -5.86 -14.69
N PHE A 69 -15.17 -5.08 -15.22
CA PHE A 69 -15.41 -4.16 -16.33
C PHE A 69 -14.29 -4.27 -17.35
N LYS A 70 -14.63 -4.05 -18.60
CA LYS A 70 -13.69 -4.07 -19.72
C LYS A 70 -13.67 -2.70 -20.36
N ASN A 71 -12.52 -2.03 -20.28
CA ASN A 71 -12.28 -0.81 -21.03
C ASN A 71 -11.35 -1.09 -22.22
N ASN A 72 -10.90 -0.04 -22.90
CA ASN A 72 -10.11 -0.17 -24.13
C ASN A 72 -8.73 -0.81 -23.91
N THR A 73 -8.14 -0.70 -22.71
CA THR A 73 -6.78 -1.19 -22.43
C THR A 73 -6.71 -2.22 -21.32
N HIS A 74 -7.66 -2.25 -20.38
CA HIS A 74 -7.65 -3.12 -19.20
C HIS A 74 -8.98 -3.84 -18.98
N ASN A 75 -8.87 -5.03 -18.39
CA ASN A 75 -9.92 -5.57 -17.54
C ASN A 75 -9.73 -4.97 -16.13
N VAL A 76 -10.81 -4.49 -15.53
CA VAL A 76 -10.85 -3.86 -14.20
C VAL A 76 -11.69 -4.76 -13.30
N TYR A 77 -11.10 -5.28 -12.24
CA TYR A 77 -11.77 -6.13 -11.26
C TYR A 77 -11.91 -5.35 -9.96
N VAL A 78 -13.11 -5.33 -9.41
CA VAL A 78 -13.43 -4.66 -8.15
C VAL A 78 -13.64 -5.71 -7.07
N LEU A 79 -12.95 -5.55 -5.94
CA LEU A 79 -13.11 -6.40 -4.77
C LEU A 79 -13.51 -5.58 -3.54
N THR A 80 -14.38 -6.15 -2.71
CA THR A 80 -14.89 -5.58 -1.46
C THR A 80 -14.51 -6.47 -0.27
N SER A 81 -14.20 -5.87 0.88
CA SER A 81 -13.98 -6.58 2.15
C SER A 81 -15.05 -6.22 3.19
N HIS A 82 -15.30 -4.93 3.38
CA HIS A 82 -16.30 -4.37 4.28
C HIS A 82 -16.88 -3.08 3.69
N PRO A 83 -18.17 -2.74 3.92
CA PRO A 83 -18.79 -1.54 3.34
C PRO A 83 -18.00 -0.24 3.58
N ASP A 84 -17.44 -0.07 4.78
CA ASP A 84 -16.71 1.15 5.18
C ASP A 84 -15.24 1.18 4.73
N TYR A 85 -14.67 0.06 4.28
CA TYR A 85 -13.24 -0.01 3.93
C TYR A 85 -13.00 0.34 2.46
N PRO A 86 -11.78 0.74 2.08
CA PRO A 86 -11.45 0.96 0.68
C PRO A 86 -11.76 -0.26 -0.18
N ARG A 87 -12.23 -0.04 -1.41
CA ARG A 87 -12.34 -1.07 -2.45
C ARG A 87 -10.96 -1.37 -3.01
N MET A 88 -10.75 -2.60 -3.46
CA MET A 88 -9.53 -2.95 -4.18
C MET A 88 -9.86 -3.06 -5.67
N PHE A 89 -9.20 -2.25 -6.48
CA PHE A 89 -9.23 -2.31 -7.93
C PHE A 89 -7.99 -3.07 -8.40
N VAL A 90 -8.19 -4.14 -9.17
CA VAL A 90 -7.10 -4.85 -9.84
C VAL A 90 -7.24 -4.61 -11.34
N LEU A 91 -6.22 -4.03 -11.93
CA LEU A 91 -6.12 -3.75 -13.35
C LEU A 91 -5.30 -4.86 -14.02
N GLU A 92 -5.80 -5.38 -15.13
CA GLU A 92 -5.09 -6.34 -15.97
C GLU A 92 -5.06 -5.81 -17.41
N PRO A 93 -3.87 -5.48 -17.96
CA PRO A 93 -3.78 -5.07 -19.35
C PRO A 93 -4.30 -6.17 -20.28
N ARG A 94 -5.12 -5.79 -21.26
CA ARG A 94 -5.74 -6.71 -22.23
C ARG A 94 -4.77 -7.20 -23.30
N ASP A 95 -3.68 -6.47 -23.51
CA ASP A 95 -2.64 -6.76 -24.48
C ASP A 95 -1.33 -7.04 -23.74
N LYS A 96 -0.64 -8.12 -24.11
CA LYS A 96 0.66 -8.50 -23.55
C LYS A 96 1.74 -7.48 -23.87
N ASP A 97 1.58 -6.74 -24.97
CA ASP A 97 2.50 -5.69 -25.39
C ASP A 97 2.10 -4.31 -24.83
N TYR A 98 1.11 -4.26 -23.94
CA TYR A 98 0.74 -3.01 -23.27
C TYR A 98 1.96 -2.40 -22.57
N ALA A 99 2.14 -1.09 -22.80
CA ALA A 99 3.18 -0.31 -22.16
C ALA A 99 2.74 1.15 -22.02
N ASP A 100 2.91 1.66 -20.81
CA ASP A 100 2.72 3.06 -20.43
C ASP A 100 3.94 3.59 -19.64
N GLU A 101 3.82 4.78 -19.06
CA GLU A 101 4.86 5.39 -18.23
C GLU A 101 5.29 4.51 -17.06
N ILE A 102 4.36 3.79 -16.41
CA ILE A 102 4.64 2.91 -15.28
C ILE A 102 5.41 1.68 -15.76
N THR A 103 4.99 1.10 -16.89
CA THR A 103 5.72 0.00 -17.52
C THR A 103 7.17 0.40 -17.83
N MET A 104 7.37 1.61 -18.36
CA MET A 104 8.71 2.13 -18.67
C MET A 104 9.54 2.34 -17.41
N PHE A 105 9.00 2.94 -16.34
CA PHE A 105 9.72 3.09 -15.08
C PHE A 105 10.12 1.74 -14.49
N ASN A 106 9.25 0.74 -14.53
CA ASN A 106 9.54 -0.59 -14.00
C ASN A 106 10.65 -1.32 -14.76
N ARG A 107 10.79 -1.07 -16.07
CA ARG A 107 11.86 -1.66 -16.89
C ARG A 107 13.25 -1.12 -16.56
N LEU A 108 13.36 0.04 -15.90
CA LEU A 108 14.65 0.60 -15.50
C LEU A 108 15.32 -0.18 -14.36
N TYR A 109 14.56 -0.97 -13.60
CA TYR A 109 15.08 -1.65 -12.41
C TYR A 109 15.11 -3.17 -12.61
N PRO A 110 16.20 -3.85 -12.19
CA PRO A 110 16.47 -5.23 -12.58
C PRO A 110 15.39 -6.22 -12.14
N LEU A 111 14.84 -6.08 -10.92
CA LEU A 111 13.86 -7.02 -10.40
C LEU A 111 12.43 -6.71 -10.86
N SER A 112 12.05 -5.43 -10.99
CA SER A 112 10.74 -5.09 -11.54
C SER A 112 10.65 -5.22 -13.06
N SER A 113 11.77 -5.21 -13.78
CA SER A 113 11.77 -5.38 -15.25
C SER A 113 11.18 -6.71 -15.71
N LYS A 114 11.19 -7.74 -14.83
CA LYS A 114 10.63 -9.07 -15.09
C LYS A 114 9.11 -9.07 -15.17
N LYS A 115 8.45 -8.12 -14.49
CA LYS A 115 7.00 -7.93 -14.42
C LYS A 115 6.71 -6.43 -14.49
N PRO A 116 6.92 -5.81 -15.66
CA PRO A 116 6.93 -4.37 -15.77
C PRO A 116 5.55 -3.73 -15.62
N ASN A 117 4.45 -4.47 -15.74
CA ASN A 117 3.11 -3.96 -15.47
C ASN A 117 2.67 -4.17 -14.02
N ALA A 118 3.25 -5.14 -13.30
CA ALA A 118 2.88 -5.45 -11.93
C ALA A 118 3.31 -4.35 -10.94
N ARG A 119 2.34 -3.71 -10.29
CA ARG A 119 2.58 -2.66 -9.30
C ARG A 119 1.35 -2.31 -8.48
N TYR A 120 1.56 -1.81 -7.27
CA TYR A 120 0.63 -0.85 -6.68
C TYR A 120 0.63 0.47 -7.49
N ILE A 121 -0.53 0.92 -7.93
CA ILE A 121 -0.68 2.14 -8.73
C ILE A 121 -0.88 3.36 -7.82
N GLY A 122 -1.74 3.23 -6.81
CA GLY A 122 -2.16 4.37 -6.00
C GLY A 122 -3.40 4.11 -5.17
N GLU A 123 -3.84 5.16 -4.50
CA GLU A 123 -5.05 5.20 -3.68
C GLU A 123 -6.05 6.20 -4.25
N ILE A 124 -7.33 6.05 -3.90
CA ILE A 124 -8.41 6.96 -4.29
C ILE A 124 -9.04 7.52 -3.02
N PHE A 125 -9.11 8.83 -2.89
CA PHE A 125 -9.85 9.53 -1.83
C PHE A 125 -11.22 9.95 -2.32
N SER A 126 -12.20 9.96 -1.41
CA SER A 126 -13.44 10.69 -1.66
C SER A 126 -13.19 12.20 -1.62
N THR A 127 -13.95 12.96 -2.39
CA THR A 127 -14.00 14.42 -2.30
C THR A 127 -15.42 14.92 -2.53
N LYS A 128 -15.74 16.12 -2.05
CA LYS A 128 -17.04 16.76 -2.31
C LYS A 128 -17.18 17.29 -3.74
N ASP A 129 -16.09 17.75 -4.33
CA ASP A 129 -16.04 18.29 -5.70
C ASP A 129 -14.67 17.96 -6.30
N VAL A 130 -14.68 17.16 -7.37
CA VAL A 130 -13.46 16.68 -8.01
C VAL A 130 -12.73 17.78 -8.79
N ASN A 131 -13.47 18.72 -9.38
CA ASN A 131 -12.90 19.81 -10.17
C ASN A 131 -12.27 20.85 -9.26
N GLU A 132 -12.94 21.21 -8.15
CA GLU A 132 -12.39 22.12 -7.15
C GLU A 132 -11.14 21.53 -6.48
N THR A 133 -11.18 20.23 -6.15
CA THR A 133 -10.03 19.51 -5.59
C THR A 133 -8.83 19.55 -6.53
N ARG A 134 -9.04 19.20 -7.81
CA ARG A 134 -8.00 19.24 -8.83
C ARG A 134 -7.44 20.64 -9.00
N SER A 135 -8.29 21.63 -9.25
CA SER A 135 -7.87 23.02 -9.47
C SER A 135 -7.09 23.58 -8.29
N THR A 136 -7.51 23.26 -7.07
CA THR A 136 -6.83 23.72 -5.85
C THR A 136 -5.47 23.05 -5.70
N LEU A 137 -5.37 21.73 -5.90
CA LEU A 137 -4.09 21.01 -5.83
C LEU A 137 -3.14 21.40 -6.98
N GLU A 138 -3.63 21.70 -8.17
CA GLU A 138 -2.82 22.23 -9.27
C GLU A 138 -2.26 23.62 -8.93
N SER A 139 -3.02 24.46 -8.22
CA SER A 139 -2.50 25.74 -7.68
C SER A 139 -1.38 25.54 -6.64
N HIS A 140 -1.28 24.33 -6.07
CA HIS A 140 -0.22 23.90 -5.16
C HIS A 140 0.93 23.18 -5.87
N SER A 141 0.97 23.22 -7.20
CA SER A 141 1.96 22.55 -8.06
C SER A 141 1.84 21.03 -8.11
N VAL A 142 0.68 20.46 -7.76
CA VAL A 142 0.42 19.03 -7.96
C VAL A 142 -0.03 18.81 -9.41
N ARG A 143 0.68 17.94 -10.13
CA ARG A 143 0.33 17.62 -11.52
C ARG A 143 -0.71 16.51 -11.58
N PHE A 144 -1.74 16.68 -12.41
CA PHE A 144 -2.73 15.64 -12.73
C PHE A 144 -2.54 15.08 -14.13
N ASN A 145 -3.00 13.85 -14.34
CA ASN A 145 -3.19 13.30 -15.66
C ASN A 145 -4.40 13.96 -16.33
N TYR A 146 -4.23 14.37 -17.59
CA TYR A 146 -5.30 14.81 -18.46
C TYR A 146 -5.61 13.76 -19.54
N HIS A 147 -6.82 13.83 -20.07
CA HIS A 147 -7.21 13.03 -21.22
C HIS A 147 -6.17 13.18 -22.35
N HIS A 148 -5.82 12.06 -22.99
CA HIS A 148 -4.72 11.91 -23.97
C HIS A 148 -3.27 11.94 -23.43
N GLU A 149 -3.02 12.27 -22.16
CA GLU A 149 -1.65 12.19 -21.59
C GLU A 149 -1.29 10.78 -21.12
N THR A 150 -2.28 9.90 -20.95
CA THR A 150 -2.09 8.51 -20.56
C THR A 150 -2.90 7.59 -21.45
N LYS A 151 -2.41 6.36 -21.64
CA LYS A 151 -3.11 5.31 -22.41
C LYS A 151 -4.17 4.59 -21.58
N ASN A 152 -4.11 4.70 -20.25
CA ASN A 152 -5.03 3.99 -19.37
C ASN A 152 -6.26 4.87 -19.07
N PRO A 153 -7.45 4.55 -19.61
CA PRO A 153 -8.65 5.34 -19.40
C PRO A 153 -9.12 5.30 -17.94
N PHE A 154 -8.68 4.33 -17.13
CA PHE A 154 -8.99 4.30 -15.70
C PHE A 154 -8.50 5.55 -14.95
N PHE A 155 -7.45 6.22 -15.45
CA PHE A 155 -6.87 7.40 -14.79
C PHE A 155 -7.53 8.74 -15.18
N THR A 156 -8.31 8.77 -16.27
CA THR A 156 -8.79 10.04 -16.87
C THR A 156 -10.21 10.02 -17.42
N ASP A 157 -10.72 8.84 -17.80
CA ASP A 157 -12.05 8.69 -18.42
C ASP A 157 -13.08 8.09 -17.45
N ALA A 158 -12.63 7.31 -16.46
CA ALA A 158 -13.46 6.96 -15.32
C ALA A 158 -13.79 8.23 -14.50
N HIS A 159 -14.77 8.17 -13.60
CA HIS A 159 -15.05 9.28 -12.65
C HIS A 159 -14.03 9.37 -11.51
N PHE A 160 -12.77 9.18 -11.88
CA PHE A 160 -11.58 9.32 -11.08
C PHE A 160 -10.65 10.32 -11.77
N VAL A 161 -10.08 11.23 -10.99
CA VAL A 161 -8.94 12.04 -11.43
C VAL A 161 -7.71 11.63 -10.65
N PHE A 162 -6.62 11.30 -11.34
CA PHE A 162 -5.37 10.91 -10.71
C PHE A 162 -4.27 11.95 -10.91
N THR A 163 -3.44 12.10 -9.89
CA THR A 163 -2.16 12.78 -10.04
C THR A 163 -1.27 12.02 -11.04
N PHE A 164 -0.36 12.74 -11.68
CA PHE A 164 0.81 12.14 -12.32
C PHE A 164 1.60 11.31 -11.27
N PRO A 165 2.40 10.27 -11.64
CA PRO A 165 3.15 9.54 -10.63
C PRO A 165 4.06 10.50 -9.86
N SER A 166 4.05 10.37 -8.55
CA SER A 166 4.94 11.12 -7.66
C SER A 166 6.40 10.89 -8.04
N ASP A 167 7.20 11.94 -8.03
CA ASP A 167 8.64 11.86 -8.32
C ASP A 167 9.39 11.07 -7.24
N PHE A 168 8.84 11.02 -6.02
CA PHE A 168 9.48 10.38 -4.87
C PHE A 168 9.02 8.95 -4.62
N THR A 169 7.78 8.61 -5.01
CA THR A 169 7.19 7.29 -4.71
C THR A 169 6.80 6.50 -5.95
N CYS A 170 6.68 7.16 -7.11
CA CYS A 170 6.08 6.64 -8.34
C CYS A 170 4.64 6.10 -8.15
N ASN A 171 3.97 6.41 -7.04
CA ASN A 171 2.57 6.11 -6.80
C ASN A 171 1.69 7.31 -7.24
N ARG A 172 0.38 7.08 -7.32
CA ARG A 172 -0.63 8.11 -7.65
C ARG A 172 -1.59 8.34 -6.50
N VAL A 173 -2.14 9.55 -6.44
CA VAL A 173 -3.30 9.87 -5.61
C VAL A 173 -4.48 10.19 -6.52
N GLY A 174 -5.55 9.43 -6.36
CA GLY A 174 -6.81 9.58 -7.09
C GLY A 174 -7.87 10.25 -6.23
N TYR A 175 -8.86 10.86 -6.89
CA TYR A 175 -10.01 11.46 -6.23
C TYR A 175 -11.29 11.12 -6.98
N THR A 176 -12.37 10.91 -6.22
CA THR A 176 -13.72 10.74 -6.75
C THR A 176 -14.71 11.48 -5.89
N GLN A 177 -15.66 12.16 -6.55
CA GLN A 177 -16.84 12.70 -5.87
C GLN A 177 -18.03 11.74 -5.91
N GLU A 178 -17.92 10.70 -6.75
CA GLU A 178 -18.97 9.73 -6.96
C GLU A 178 -18.96 8.68 -5.85
N ASN A 179 -20.10 8.01 -5.67
CA ASN A 179 -20.15 6.86 -4.79
C ASN A 179 -19.33 5.71 -5.39
N ILE A 180 -18.28 5.28 -4.68
CA ILE A 180 -17.38 4.21 -5.15
C ILE A 180 -18.06 2.84 -5.30
N ASP A 181 -19.25 2.68 -4.73
CA ASP A 181 -20.08 1.47 -4.84
C ASP A 181 -21.11 1.53 -5.99
N ASP A 182 -21.28 2.69 -6.62
CA ASP A 182 -22.17 2.86 -7.77
C ASP A 182 -21.37 2.71 -9.06
N TYR A 183 -21.32 1.48 -9.57
CA TYR A 183 -20.48 1.18 -10.73
C TYR A 183 -21.00 1.77 -12.04
N ASP A 184 -22.30 2.08 -12.11
CA ASP A 184 -22.91 2.69 -13.29
C ASP A 184 -22.40 4.13 -13.46
N VAL A 185 -22.20 4.85 -12.35
CA VAL A 185 -21.61 6.20 -12.40
C VAL A 185 -20.11 6.19 -12.58
N LEU A 186 -19.37 5.17 -12.11
CA LEU A 186 -17.89 5.19 -12.17
C LEU A 186 -17.31 5.11 -13.60
N GLN A 187 -18.09 4.64 -14.58
CA GLN A 187 -17.69 4.49 -15.99
C GLN A 187 -16.41 3.67 -16.18
N LEU A 188 -16.28 2.56 -15.45
CA LEU A 188 -15.08 1.69 -15.49
C LEU A 188 -14.90 0.91 -16.81
N GLY A 189 -15.92 0.90 -17.67
CA GLY A 189 -15.95 0.19 -18.94
C GLY A 189 -17.25 -0.59 -19.14
N THR A 190 -17.26 -1.53 -20.09
CA THR A 190 -18.39 -2.45 -20.30
C THR A 190 -18.37 -3.55 -19.24
N PRO A 191 -19.43 -3.75 -18.43
CA PRO A 191 -19.46 -4.80 -17.43
C PRO A 191 -19.40 -6.19 -18.09
N PHE A 192 -18.76 -7.15 -17.40
CA PHE A 192 -18.78 -8.56 -17.77
C PHE A 192 -18.78 -9.46 -16.54
N GLU A 193 -19.28 -10.68 -16.70
CA GLU A 193 -19.29 -11.69 -15.65
C GLU A 193 -18.06 -12.61 -15.78
N LEU A 194 -17.56 -13.10 -14.64
CA LEU A 194 -16.56 -14.17 -14.66
C LEU A 194 -17.25 -15.48 -15.08
N GLU A 195 -16.53 -16.30 -15.82
CA GLU A 195 -17.02 -17.63 -16.22
C GLU A 195 -17.41 -18.45 -14.97
N PRO A 196 -18.46 -19.29 -15.03
CA PRO A 196 -18.92 -20.06 -13.87
C PRO A 196 -17.83 -20.90 -13.21
N GLU A 197 -16.93 -21.51 -13.99
CA GLU A 197 -15.83 -22.33 -13.47
C GLU A 197 -14.82 -21.51 -12.67
N VAL A 198 -14.62 -20.24 -13.05
CA VAL A 198 -13.77 -19.29 -12.32
C VAL A 198 -14.42 -18.89 -11.00
N MET A 199 -15.72 -18.61 -11.01
CA MET A 199 -16.44 -18.32 -9.78
C MET A 199 -16.45 -19.50 -8.82
N ASP A 200 -16.64 -20.72 -9.34
CA ASP A 200 -16.59 -21.94 -8.54
C ASP A 200 -15.22 -22.16 -7.89
N SER A 201 -14.12 -21.87 -8.60
CA SER A 201 -12.78 -22.01 -8.04
C SER A 201 -12.51 -20.97 -6.93
N LEU A 202 -12.98 -19.72 -7.09
CA LEU A 202 -12.92 -18.70 -6.04
C LEU A 202 -13.78 -19.08 -4.82
N ASN A 203 -14.97 -19.65 -5.05
CA ASN A 203 -15.86 -20.11 -3.99
C ASN A 203 -15.27 -21.27 -3.18
N GLN A 204 -14.44 -22.14 -3.79
CA GLN A 204 -13.71 -23.17 -3.05
C GLN A 204 -12.69 -22.58 -2.08
N VAL A 205 -11.97 -21.52 -2.49
CA VAL A 205 -11.05 -20.81 -1.59
C VAL A 205 -11.81 -20.11 -0.47
N LEU A 206 -12.97 -19.49 -0.79
CA LEU A 206 -13.85 -18.89 0.20
C LEU A 206 -14.31 -19.91 1.24
N ALA A 207 -14.80 -21.08 0.80
CA ALA A 207 -15.26 -22.14 1.69
C ALA A 207 -14.14 -22.66 2.60
N PHE A 208 -12.91 -22.76 2.09
CA PHE A 208 -11.73 -23.07 2.92
C PHE A 208 -11.50 -22.00 3.99
N GLY A 209 -11.53 -20.72 3.60
CA GLY A 209 -11.36 -19.59 4.52
C GLY A 209 -12.44 -19.54 5.59
N GLU A 210 -13.70 -19.83 5.25
CA GLU A 210 -14.81 -19.91 6.20
C GLU A 210 -14.67 -21.07 7.18
N ALA A 211 -14.28 -22.26 6.69
CA ALA A 211 -14.04 -23.43 7.53
C ALA A 211 -12.98 -23.18 8.61
N HIS A 212 -11.95 -22.38 8.27
CA HIS A 212 -10.88 -21.99 9.19
C HIS A 212 -11.11 -20.60 9.82
N LYS A 213 -12.26 -19.97 9.55
CA LYS A 213 -12.63 -18.63 10.05
C LYS A 213 -11.65 -17.51 9.71
N LEU A 214 -10.82 -17.68 8.68
CA LEU A 214 -9.86 -16.66 8.24
C LEU A 214 -10.58 -15.34 7.91
N ASN A 215 -11.78 -15.42 7.32
CA ASN A 215 -12.63 -14.28 7.00
C ASN A 215 -13.14 -13.48 8.21
N LYS A 216 -13.07 -14.04 9.43
CA LYS A 216 -13.41 -13.34 10.67
C LYS A 216 -12.18 -12.82 11.41
N LEU A 217 -11.01 -13.39 11.11
CA LEU A 217 -9.76 -13.05 11.78
C LEU A 217 -9.00 -11.99 11.01
N VAL A 218 -8.91 -12.09 9.68
CA VAL A 218 -8.27 -11.09 8.82
C VAL A 218 -9.29 -10.01 8.49
N LEU A 219 -9.02 -8.78 8.91
CA LEU A 219 -10.00 -7.70 8.91
C LEU A 219 -9.93 -6.84 7.63
N GLY A 220 -9.07 -5.85 7.61
CA GLY A 220 -8.95 -4.87 6.54
C GLY A 220 -7.52 -4.35 6.47
N VAL A 221 -7.24 -3.48 5.51
CA VAL A 221 -5.90 -2.92 5.35
C VAL A 221 -5.61 -1.99 6.54
N ASP A 222 -4.64 -2.35 7.38
CA ASP A 222 -4.15 -1.50 8.46
C ASP A 222 -3.29 -0.39 7.87
N HIS A 223 -2.32 -0.76 7.01
CA HIS A 223 -1.42 0.21 6.41
C HIS A 223 -0.81 -0.23 5.08
N LEU A 224 -0.24 0.77 4.40
CA LEU A 224 0.40 0.67 3.10
C LEU A 224 1.82 1.25 3.20
N ALA A 225 2.85 0.41 3.16
CA ALA A 225 4.23 0.87 3.29
C ALA A 225 4.96 0.98 1.95
N THR A 226 5.46 2.17 1.68
CA THR A 226 6.24 2.54 0.49
C THR A 226 7.71 2.64 0.86
N ARG A 227 8.57 2.05 0.04
CA ARG A 227 10.02 2.22 0.13
C ARG A 227 10.50 3.24 -0.89
N ILE A 228 11.35 4.15 -0.43
CA ILE A 228 11.89 5.30 -1.19
C ILE A 228 13.38 5.49 -0.86
N LEU A 229 14.10 6.27 -1.66
CA LEU A 229 15.53 6.49 -1.42
C LEU A 229 15.73 7.32 -0.15
N ALA A 230 16.88 7.13 0.49
CA ALA A 230 17.26 7.85 1.71
C ALA A 230 17.06 9.38 1.62
N GLY A 231 17.45 9.98 0.49
CA GLY A 231 17.39 11.43 0.27
C GLY A 231 16.00 12.01 -0.03
N GLU A 232 14.98 11.17 -0.24
CA GLU A 232 13.66 11.59 -0.71
C GLU A 232 12.58 11.50 0.38
N ARG A 233 12.96 11.04 1.58
CA ARG A 233 12.02 10.63 2.62
C ARG A 233 11.06 11.72 3.04
N GLU A 234 11.60 12.85 3.46
CA GLU A 234 10.83 13.95 4.01
C GLU A 234 10.01 14.61 2.89
N ASP A 235 10.58 14.74 1.70
CA ASP A 235 9.89 15.29 0.53
C ASP A 235 8.69 14.43 0.10
N ALA A 236 8.85 13.10 0.05
CA ALA A 236 7.75 12.17 -0.25
C ALA A 236 6.58 12.31 0.74
N ILE A 237 6.89 12.47 2.03
CA ILE A 237 5.88 12.64 3.07
C ILE A 237 5.19 14.00 2.91
N LEU A 238 5.94 15.09 2.73
CA LEU A 238 5.37 16.43 2.54
C LEU A 238 4.50 16.52 1.27
N GLU A 239 4.93 15.88 0.17
CA GLU A 239 4.14 15.77 -1.06
C GLU A 239 2.81 15.05 -0.77
N PHE A 240 2.87 13.87 -0.15
CA PHE A 240 1.67 13.12 0.20
C PHE A 240 0.73 13.88 1.16
N LEU A 241 1.28 14.57 2.17
CA LEU A 241 0.48 15.38 3.08
C LEU A 241 -0.20 16.55 2.37
N THR A 242 0.39 17.10 1.29
CA THR A 242 -0.25 18.15 0.49
C THR A 242 -1.52 17.64 -0.21
N MET A 243 -1.54 16.38 -0.60
CA MET A 243 -2.57 15.75 -1.43
C MET A 243 -3.63 14.97 -0.63
N SER A 244 -3.46 14.82 0.69
CA SER A 244 -4.33 13.98 1.51
C SER A 244 -4.84 14.73 2.75
N ASN A 245 -5.82 14.12 3.42
CA ASN A 245 -6.27 14.50 4.75
C ASN A 245 -5.51 13.76 5.87
N HIS A 246 -4.41 13.08 5.53
CA HIS A 246 -3.55 12.46 6.53
C HIS A 246 -2.72 13.51 7.28
N TYR A 247 -2.23 13.15 8.47
CA TYR A 247 -1.26 13.91 9.23
C TYR A 247 -0.05 13.03 9.54
N PHE A 248 1.12 13.64 9.74
CA PHE A 248 2.34 12.92 10.12
C PHE A 248 2.21 12.41 11.56
N TRP A 249 1.98 11.13 11.75
CA TRP A 249 1.80 10.57 13.09
C TRP A 249 3.10 10.53 13.87
N GLY A 250 4.21 10.13 13.23
CA GLY A 250 5.48 9.92 13.92
C GLY A 250 6.47 9.11 13.10
N ALA A 251 7.67 8.91 13.64
CA ALA A 251 8.72 8.15 12.97
C ALA A 251 9.66 7.44 13.96
N TYR A 252 10.10 6.25 13.56
CA TYR A 252 11.04 5.43 14.31
C TYR A 252 12.38 5.34 13.59
N ASN A 253 13.45 5.42 14.37
CA ASN A 253 14.80 5.19 13.88
C ASN A 253 15.23 3.73 14.16
N ILE A 254 15.67 3.03 13.13
CA ILE A 254 16.15 1.65 13.17
C ILE A 254 17.63 1.67 12.76
N SER A 255 18.47 2.14 13.68
CA SER A 255 19.89 2.41 13.42
C SER A 255 20.65 1.19 12.92
N GLU A 256 20.38 0.02 13.49
CA GLU A 256 21.02 -1.26 13.16
C GLU A 256 20.76 -1.73 11.72
N MET A 257 19.68 -1.25 11.10
CA MET A 257 19.32 -1.54 9.71
C MET A 257 19.57 -0.35 8.77
N ASN A 258 20.25 0.70 9.25
CA ASN A 258 20.39 1.98 8.57
C ASN A 258 19.06 2.45 7.98
N SER A 259 17.96 2.35 8.74
CA SER A 259 16.62 2.59 8.21
C SER A 259 15.77 3.42 9.17
N SER A 260 14.74 4.05 8.62
CA SER A 260 13.71 4.71 9.39
C SER A 260 12.35 4.44 8.79
N THR A 261 11.34 4.39 9.64
CA THR A 261 9.96 4.16 9.24
C THR A 261 9.09 5.30 9.74
N ASN A 262 8.36 5.92 8.83
CA ASN A 262 7.67 7.19 9.02
C ASN A 262 6.20 6.99 8.70
N VAL A 263 5.32 7.42 9.60
CA VAL A 263 3.91 7.05 9.56
C VAL A 263 3.05 8.29 9.39
N THR A 264 2.06 8.20 8.51
CA THR A 264 0.96 9.15 8.43
C THR A 264 -0.37 8.43 8.70
N ARG A 265 -1.31 9.09 9.38
CA ARG A 265 -2.63 8.55 9.70
C ARG A 265 -3.71 9.54 9.30
N ASN A 266 -4.95 9.07 9.15
CA ASN A 266 -6.09 9.95 8.96
C ASN A 266 -6.75 10.25 10.32
N GLY A 267 -6.80 11.53 10.70
CA GLY A 267 -7.33 11.96 12.00
C GLY A 267 -8.86 12.00 12.10
N TYR A 268 -9.57 11.79 10.99
CA TYR A 268 -11.03 11.83 10.91
C TYR A 268 -11.67 10.44 10.96
N VAL A 269 -10.87 9.37 11.12
CA VAL A 269 -11.36 8.00 11.27
C VAL A 269 -11.00 7.46 12.66
N ASP A 270 -11.89 6.64 13.19
CA ASP A 270 -11.71 5.88 14.44
C ASP A 270 -10.87 4.60 14.23
N ASN A 271 -10.61 4.23 12.99
CA ASN A 271 -9.94 3.00 12.62
C ASN A 271 -9.19 3.17 11.30
N ASP A 272 -7.90 2.80 11.27
CA ASP A 272 -7.08 2.94 10.07
C ASP A 272 -7.65 2.11 8.91
N LYS A 273 -8.39 1.02 9.14
CA LYS A 273 -9.04 0.24 8.07
C LYS A 273 -10.03 1.04 7.21
N LYS A 274 -10.63 2.11 7.74
CA LYS A 274 -11.51 3.03 6.99
C LYS A 274 -10.74 4.01 6.11
N SER A 275 -9.47 4.26 6.42
CA SER A 275 -8.57 5.09 5.64
C SER A 275 -7.11 4.72 6.00
N PRO A 276 -6.54 3.68 5.35
CA PRO A 276 -5.28 3.07 5.78
C PRO A 276 -4.15 4.07 6.03
N ALA A 277 -3.33 3.78 7.04
CA ALA A 277 -2.14 4.56 7.29
C ALA A 277 -1.14 4.41 6.13
N LYS A 278 -0.43 5.49 5.81
CA LYS A 278 0.67 5.44 4.83
C LYS A 278 1.98 5.46 5.56
N VAL A 279 2.81 4.49 5.25
CA VAL A 279 4.13 4.31 5.84
C VAL A 279 5.19 4.58 4.77
N PHE A 280 6.20 5.35 5.11
CA PHE A 280 7.34 5.66 4.25
C PHE A 280 8.61 5.17 4.94
N THR A 281 9.25 4.18 4.33
CA THR A 281 10.48 3.58 4.83
C THR A 281 11.62 3.94 3.89
N ALA A 282 12.70 4.45 4.47
CA ALA A 282 13.89 4.86 3.73
C ALA A 282 15.13 4.59 4.57
N ASN A 283 16.25 4.33 3.90
CA ASN A 283 17.54 4.23 4.55
C ASN A 283 17.90 5.57 5.25
N ASN A 284 18.66 5.55 6.34
CA ASN A 284 19.10 6.78 7.03
C ASN A 284 20.16 7.52 6.25
N THR A 285 21.06 6.80 5.58
CA THR A 285 22.07 7.36 4.70
C THR A 285 21.95 6.79 3.28
N PRO A 286 22.15 7.61 2.23
CA PRO A 286 22.18 7.13 0.85
C PRO A 286 23.29 6.11 0.62
N SER A 287 23.16 5.30 -0.44
CA SER A 287 24.07 4.16 -0.64
C SER A 287 25.56 4.50 -0.70
N PHE A 288 25.91 5.57 -1.43
CA PHE A 288 27.30 6.04 -1.56
C PHE A 288 27.86 6.67 -0.29
N VAL A 289 27.01 7.14 0.63
CA VAL A 289 27.45 7.60 1.96
C VAL A 289 27.64 6.39 2.86
N ASN A 290 26.72 5.42 2.77
CA ASN A 290 26.80 4.18 3.54
C ASN A 290 28.05 3.35 3.20
N SER A 291 28.72 3.56 2.06
CA SER A 291 29.97 2.83 1.75
C SER A 291 31.13 3.12 2.72
N PHE A 292 31.06 4.20 3.51
CA PHE A 292 32.05 4.47 4.56
C PHE A 292 31.81 3.63 5.83
N GLU A 293 30.57 3.31 6.15
CA GLU A 293 30.18 2.59 7.37
C GLU A 293 29.85 1.12 7.12
N ASN A 294 29.42 0.79 5.90
CA ASN A 294 28.99 -0.54 5.45
C ASN A 294 27.90 -1.17 6.34
N LEU A 295 26.95 -0.35 6.81
CA LEU A 295 25.77 -0.86 7.51
C LEU A 295 24.84 -1.60 6.54
N PRO A 296 23.96 -2.51 7.03
CA PRO A 296 22.90 -3.08 6.22
C PRO A 296 22.07 -2.00 5.54
N MET A 297 21.66 -2.21 4.29
CA MET A 297 20.85 -1.23 3.53
C MET A 297 19.67 -1.84 2.77
N PRO A 298 18.88 -2.73 3.40
CA PRO A 298 17.85 -3.50 2.70
C PRO A 298 16.76 -2.61 2.09
N THR A 299 16.47 -1.44 2.67
CA THR A 299 15.48 -0.52 2.12
C THR A 299 16.02 0.17 0.86
N GLU A 300 17.25 0.68 0.90
CA GLU A 300 17.90 1.30 -0.26
C GLU A 300 18.11 0.27 -1.39
N ASP A 301 18.58 -0.94 -1.07
CA ASP A 301 18.79 -2.01 -2.05
C ASP A 301 17.48 -2.40 -2.73
N PHE A 302 16.37 -2.50 -1.99
CA PHE A 302 15.05 -2.72 -2.60
C PHE A 302 14.73 -1.63 -3.62
N VAL A 303 14.90 -0.36 -3.26
CA VAL A 303 14.57 0.76 -4.15
C VAL A 303 15.51 0.79 -5.36
N ARG A 304 16.77 0.37 -5.23
CA ARG A 304 17.69 0.23 -6.37
C ARG A 304 17.35 -0.96 -7.28
N ASN A 305 16.71 -1.99 -6.75
CA ASN A 305 16.38 -3.21 -7.50
C ASN A 305 14.97 -3.22 -8.10
N TYR A 306 14.02 -2.55 -7.45
CA TYR A 306 12.62 -2.46 -7.85
C TYR A 306 12.19 -1.02 -8.16
N GLY A 307 12.95 0.00 -7.82
CA GLY A 307 12.47 1.38 -7.86
C GLY A 307 11.58 1.75 -6.68
N ARG A 308 11.31 3.05 -6.52
CA ARG A 308 10.46 3.61 -5.46
C ARG A 308 9.04 3.06 -5.62
N ARG A 309 8.47 2.39 -4.63
CA ARG A 309 7.12 1.79 -4.74
C ARG A 309 6.57 1.33 -3.40
N LEU A 310 5.27 1.04 -3.37
CA LEU A 310 4.69 0.23 -2.30
C LEU A 310 5.42 -1.13 -2.22
N HIS A 311 5.85 -1.47 -1.01
CA HIS A 311 6.56 -2.71 -0.69
C HIS A 311 5.61 -3.75 -0.07
N HIS A 312 4.72 -3.35 0.83
CA HIS A 312 3.73 -4.25 1.41
C HIS A 312 2.37 -3.60 1.69
N VAL A 313 1.36 -4.47 1.75
CA VAL A 313 0.03 -4.20 2.27
C VAL A 313 -0.13 -4.99 3.57
N ALA A 314 -0.48 -4.30 4.65
CA ALA A 314 -0.71 -4.93 5.94
C ALA A 314 -2.19 -5.14 6.22
N TYR A 315 -2.57 -6.34 6.59
CA TYR A 315 -3.90 -6.67 7.10
C TYR A 315 -3.88 -6.77 8.61
N GLU A 316 -4.83 -6.10 9.26
CA GLU A 316 -5.04 -6.30 10.69
C GLU A 316 -5.67 -7.67 10.93
N VAL A 317 -5.13 -8.38 11.90
CA VAL A 317 -5.71 -9.59 12.48
C VAL A 317 -6.40 -9.21 13.78
N LEU A 318 -7.62 -9.71 13.97
CA LEU A 318 -8.42 -9.49 15.17
C LEU A 318 -7.63 -9.85 16.44
N ASP A 319 -7.53 -8.90 17.37
CA ASP A 319 -6.90 -9.12 18.69
C ASP A 319 -7.60 -10.24 19.44
N GLY A 320 -6.81 -11.18 19.97
CA GLY A 320 -7.25 -12.16 20.95
C GLY A 320 -6.67 -13.53 20.74
N ASP A 321 -7.07 -14.44 21.63
CA ASP A 321 -6.61 -15.82 21.57
C ASP A 321 -7.56 -16.68 20.74
N HIS A 322 -6.99 -17.45 19.83
CA HIS A 322 -7.72 -18.47 19.10
C HIS A 322 -8.12 -19.61 20.05
N LYS A 323 -9.15 -20.38 19.67
CA LYS A 323 -9.66 -21.50 20.50
C LYS A 323 -8.61 -22.60 20.78
N SER A 324 -7.55 -22.65 19.98
CA SER A 324 -6.39 -23.55 20.16
C SER A 324 -5.41 -23.06 21.24
N GLY A 325 -5.58 -21.85 21.78
CA GLY A 325 -4.73 -21.28 22.83
C GLY A 325 -3.53 -20.45 22.34
N GLU A 326 -3.40 -20.26 21.03
CA GLU A 326 -2.41 -19.37 20.40
C GLU A 326 -3.05 -18.02 20.01
N LYS A 327 -2.25 -17.00 19.66
CA LYS A 327 -2.81 -15.72 19.16
C LYS A 327 -3.43 -15.92 17.78
N ASN A 328 -4.43 -15.10 17.45
CA ASN A 328 -5.12 -15.21 16.17
C ASN A 328 -4.17 -15.07 14.97
N VAL A 329 -3.15 -14.21 15.04
CA VAL A 329 -2.14 -14.09 13.98
C VAL A 329 -1.31 -15.35 13.81
N ASP A 330 -0.95 -16.05 14.89
CA ASP A 330 -0.21 -17.30 14.80
C ASP A 330 -1.04 -18.36 14.09
N TYR A 331 -2.32 -18.48 14.48
CA TYR A 331 -3.26 -19.41 13.88
C TYR A 331 -3.49 -19.12 12.38
N VAL A 332 -3.73 -17.85 12.02
CA VAL A 332 -3.89 -17.43 10.61
C VAL A 332 -2.66 -17.81 9.80
N VAL A 333 -1.47 -17.44 10.29
CA VAL A 333 -0.20 -17.69 9.59
C VAL A 333 0.07 -19.18 9.45
N GLN A 334 -0.16 -19.97 10.49
CA GLN A 334 0.04 -21.42 10.42
C GLN A 334 -0.93 -22.07 9.43
N THR A 335 -2.21 -21.66 9.44
CA THR A 335 -3.21 -22.15 8.48
C THR A 335 -2.82 -21.85 7.04
N LEU A 336 -2.25 -20.67 6.77
CA LEU A 336 -1.77 -20.28 5.44
C LEU A 336 -0.49 -21.03 5.05
N LYS A 337 0.44 -21.25 6.00
CA LYS A 337 1.63 -22.08 5.78
C LYS A 337 1.27 -23.52 5.41
N ASP A 338 0.26 -24.10 6.07
CA ASP A 338 -0.24 -25.43 5.76
C ASP A 338 -0.88 -25.51 4.36
N LYS A 339 -1.31 -24.36 3.81
CA LYS A 339 -1.73 -24.21 2.40
C LYS A 339 -0.60 -23.86 1.43
N GLY A 340 0.64 -23.88 1.89
CA GLY A 340 1.82 -23.67 1.06
C GLY A 340 2.17 -22.19 0.84
N ILE A 341 1.57 -21.26 1.57
CA ILE A 341 1.96 -19.84 1.50
C ILE A 341 3.30 -19.64 2.21
N PRO A 342 4.34 -19.17 1.51
CA PRO A 342 5.64 -18.95 2.11
C PRO A 342 5.69 -17.61 2.87
N PHE A 343 6.37 -17.61 4.01
CA PHE A 343 6.63 -16.43 4.83
C PHE A 343 8.14 -16.19 4.98
N LEU A 344 8.53 -14.94 5.20
CA LEU A 344 9.94 -14.54 5.28
C LEU A 344 10.60 -14.92 6.61
N ALA A 345 9.82 -15.07 7.67
CA ALA A 345 10.31 -15.34 9.01
C ALA A 345 9.30 -16.12 9.87
N HIS A 346 9.57 -16.19 11.18
CA HIS A 346 8.58 -16.49 12.20
C HIS A 346 7.79 -15.21 12.53
N VAL A 347 6.65 -15.36 13.20
CA VAL A 347 5.90 -14.21 13.72
C VAL A 347 6.74 -13.54 14.80
N VAL A 348 6.98 -12.23 14.65
CA VAL A 348 7.79 -11.42 15.57
C VAL A 348 6.91 -10.60 16.50
N GLY A 349 7.46 -10.19 17.64
CA GLY A 349 6.73 -9.47 18.68
C GLY A 349 6.04 -10.40 19.67
N GLU A 350 5.43 -9.79 20.69
CA GLU A 350 4.78 -10.51 21.77
C GLU A 350 3.42 -9.86 22.06
N CYS A 351 2.47 -10.66 22.52
CA CYS A 351 1.18 -10.21 23.01
C CYS A 351 0.92 -10.91 24.34
N LEU A 352 1.53 -10.38 25.40
CA LEU A 352 1.43 -10.88 26.77
C LEU A 352 0.26 -10.18 27.48
N ASP A 353 0.47 -9.55 28.64
CA ASP A 353 -0.60 -8.88 29.40
C ASP A 353 -0.66 -7.36 29.17
N GLU A 354 0.28 -6.82 28.39
CA GLU A 354 0.45 -5.37 28.18
C GLU A 354 0.32 -5.01 26.68
N PRO A 355 -0.05 -3.74 26.36
CA PRO A 355 -0.19 -3.29 24.97
C PRO A 355 1.08 -3.52 24.15
N ASN A 356 0.95 -4.29 23.07
CA ASN A 356 2.05 -4.66 22.18
C ASN A 356 1.49 -5.13 20.82
N LEU A 357 2.32 -5.70 19.95
CA LEU A 357 1.89 -6.19 18.65
C LEU A 357 2.72 -7.36 18.13
N LYS A 358 2.06 -8.22 17.35
CA LYS A 358 2.67 -9.33 16.63
C LYS A 358 2.53 -9.14 15.13
N GLN A 359 3.62 -9.43 14.39
CA GLN A 359 3.72 -9.16 12.96
C GLN A 359 4.46 -10.24 12.20
N ILE A 360 4.14 -10.37 10.91
CA ILE A 360 4.92 -11.20 9.98
C ILE A 360 4.73 -10.75 8.53
N PHE A 361 5.76 -10.93 7.71
CA PHE A 361 5.69 -10.79 6.25
C PHE A 361 5.59 -12.13 5.53
N SER A 362 4.67 -12.23 4.57
CA SER A 362 4.73 -13.24 3.50
C SER A 362 5.96 -13.01 2.61
N LYS A 363 6.31 -13.98 1.77
CA LYS A 363 7.14 -13.65 0.59
C LYS A 363 6.36 -12.76 -0.38
N HIS A 364 7.07 -12.15 -1.33
CA HIS A 364 6.44 -11.41 -2.42
C HIS A 364 5.46 -12.28 -3.19
N SER A 365 4.28 -11.71 -3.45
CA SER A 365 3.33 -12.22 -4.43
C SER A 365 4.01 -12.40 -5.78
N GLN A 366 3.80 -13.56 -6.40
CA GLN A 366 4.28 -13.79 -7.77
C GLN A 366 3.56 -12.89 -8.78
N TYR A 367 2.42 -12.31 -8.43
CA TYR A 367 1.57 -11.55 -9.35
C TYR A 367 1.70 -10.04 -9.14
N SER A 368 1.60 -9.57 -7.89
CA SER A 368 1.65 -8.15 -7.56
C SER A 368 3.03 -7.65 -7.15
N ILE A 369 3.98 -8.54 -6.88
CA ILE A 369 5.30 -8.25 -6.27
C ILE A 369 5.19 -7.74 -4.82
N LEU A 370 3.99 -7.54 -4.29
CA LEU A 370 3.81 -7.03 -2.93
C LEU A 370 3.98 -8.14 -1.90
N ILE A 371 4.51 -7.75 -0.73
CA ILE A 371 4.42 -8.55 0.47
C ILE A 371 3.05 -8.32 1.12
N THR A 372 2.46 -9.38 1.66
CA THR A 372 1.34 -9.28 2.60
C THR A 372 1.88 -9.34 4.02
N GLU A 373 1.57 -8.33 4.82
CA GLU A 373 1.83 -8.34 6.25
C GLU A 373 0.56 -8.70 7.03
N TYR A 374 0.71 -9.46 8.10
CA TYR A 374 -0.34 -9.64 9.11
C TYR A 374 0.08 -8.96 10.40
N VAL A 375 -0.81 -8.16 10.98
CA VAL A 375 -0.55 -7.41 12.22
C VAL A 375 -1.67 -7.64 13.22
N GLU A 376 -1.36 -8.19 14.38
CA GLU A 376 -2.28 -8.21 15.53
C GLU A 376 -1.83 -7.14 16.53
N ARG A 377 -2.67 -6.14 16.77
CA ARG A 377 -2.45 -5.07 17.75
C ARG A 377 -3.14 -5.48 19.06
N CYS A 378 -2.36 -5.84 20.07
CA CYS A 378 -2.87 -6.47 21.27
C CYS A 378 -3.10 -5.48 22.40
N HIS A 379 -4.15 -5.70 23.18
CA HIS A 379 -4.48 -4.90 24.38
C HIS A 379 -4.57 -3.40 24.08
N ALA A 380 -5.23 -3.04 22.99
CA ALA A 380 -5.43 -1.65 22.55
C ALA A 380 -4.11 -0.86 22.34
N TYR A 381 -3.08 -1.52 21.80
CA TYR A 381 -1.82 -0.86 21.46
C TYR A 381 -2.02 0.34 20.51
N GLU A 382 -1.78 1.55 21.03
CA GLU A 382 -1.97 2.82 20.31
C GLU A 382 -0.74 3.23 19.46
N GLY A 383 0.40 2.58 19.68
CA GLY A 383 1.60 2.79 18.86
C GLY A 383 1.42 2.20 17.46
N PHE A 384 2.40 2.44 16.59
CA PHE A 384 2.35 1.89 15.23
C PHE A 384 3.21 0.63 15.09
N PHE A 385 4.45 0.69 15.57
CA PHE A 385 5.43 -0.39 15.50
C PHE A 385 6.27 -0.46 16.79
N THR A 386 6.86 -1.62 17.05
CA THR A 386 8.03 -1.73 17.94
C THR A 386 9.31 -1.74 17.11
N LYS A 387 10.39 -1.12 17.61
CA LYS A 387 11.67 -1.08 16.90
C LYS A 387 12.22 -2.47 16.61
N SER A 388 12.10 -3.38 17.57
CA SER A 388 12.54 -4.77 17.43
C SER A 388 11.81 -5.49 16.31
N ASN A 389 10.49 -5.30 16.17
CA ASN A 389 9.72 -5.92 15.10
C ASN A 389 10.15 -5.38 13.73
N VAL A 390 10.28 -4.04 13.60
CA VAL A 390 10.69 -3.42 12.34
C VAL A 390 12.09 -3.86 11.95
N ALA A 391 13.04 -3.92 12.89
CA ALA A 391 14.39 -4.40 12.62
C ALA A 391 14.39 -5.84 12.09
N ALA A 392 13.69 -6.75 12.76
CA ALA A 392 13.62 -8.16 12.36
C ALA A 392 12.93 -8.36 10.99
N LEU A 393 11.82 -7.66 10.74
CA LEU A 393 11.10 -7.73 9.46
C LEU A 393 11.91 -7.13 8.30
N THR A 394 12.60 -6.02 8.56
CA THR A 394 13.46 -5.34 7.58
C THR A 394 14.65 -6.21 7.21
N GLU A 395 15.26 -6.89 8.18
CA GLU A 395 16.32 -7.87 7.92
C GLU A 395 15.82 -9.04 7.07
N ALA A 396 14.67 -9.61 7.43
CA ALA A 396 14.10 -10.77 6.74
C ALA A 396 13.76 -10.46 5.27
N ALA A 397 13.10 -9.34 5.00
CA ALA A 397 12.82 -8.87 3.64
C ALA A 397 14.12 -8.61 2.87
N GLY A 398 15.08 -7.90 3.48
CA GLY A 398 16.38 -7.63 2.88
C GLY A 398 17.12 -8.88 2.43
N LYS A 399 17.01 -10.00 3.16
CA LYS A 399 17.66 -11.26 2.78
C LYS A 399 17.03 -11.90 1.54
N ASP A 400 15.72 -11.80 1.35
CA ASP A 400 14.97 -12.42 0.24
C ASP A 400 14.98 -11.55 -1.02
N GLU A 401 15.02 -10.23 -0.85
CA GLU A 401 15.03 -9.23 -1.93
C GLU A 401 16.42 -8.98 -2.53
N ARG A 402 17.44 -9.68 -2.03
CA ARG A 402 18.81 -9.55 -2.52
C ARG A 402 18.89 -9.96 -3.99
N TYR A 403 19.41 -9.04 -4.80
CA TYR A 403 19.80 -9.32 -6.17
C TYR A 403 21.30 -9.58 -6.21
N ASP A 404 21.71 -10.83 -6.47
CA ASP A 404 23.12 -11.22 -6.56
C ASP A 404 23.75 -10.73 -7.86
N HIS A 405 24.06 -9.43 -7.98
CA HIS A 405 25.03 -8.89 -8.94
C HIS A 405 25.99 -7.94 -8.21
N GLY A 406 27.28 -8.03 -8.57
CA GLY A 406 28.35 -7.20 -7.98
C GLY A 406 27.97 -5.73 -8.01
N HIS A 407 28.17 -5.05 -6.89
CA HIS A 407 27.86 -3.64 -6.63
C HIS A 407 27.82 -2.76 -7.88
N VAL A 408 26.69 -2.68 -8.59
CA VAL A 408 26.52 -1.73 -9.69
C VAL A 408 25.07 -1.29 -9.76
N PHE A 409 24.86 -0.01 -9.46
CA PHE A 409 24.54 0.97 -10.49
C PHE A 409 25.02 2.34 -10.01
N ASP A 410 25.92 2.88 -10.81
CA ASP A 410 26.09 4.28 -11.19
C ASP A 410 25.00 4.61 -12.23
#